data_AF-A0AAW6WAM4-F1
#
_entry.id   AF-A0AAW6WAM4-F1
#
_cell.length_a   1.000
_cell.length_b   1.000
_cell.length_c   1.000
_cell.angle_alpha   90.00
_cell.angle_beta   90.00
_cell.angle_gamma   90.00
#
_symmetry.space_group_name_H-M   'P 1'
#
loop_
_entity.id
_entity.type
_entity.pdbx_description
1 polymer ?
#
loop_
_entity_poly.entity_id
_entity_poly.type
_entity_poly.pdbx_seq_one_letter_code
_entity_poly.pdbx_strand_id
1 'polypeptide(L)' 'MIGKLERVLIVILLLQSQYEAIGFVLAAKSIARFRQLDDKEFAEKYLVGTLASVLLALGATLLLKDFAL' A
#
# COMPACT_ATOMS: atom_id res chain seq x y z
N MET A 1 17.04 0.74 1.82
CA MET A 1 16.03 -0.33 1.80
C MET A 1 15.19 -0.28 3.08
N ILE A 2 14.10 0.49 3.12
CA ILE A 2 13.22 0.60 4.32
C ILE A 2 11.84 -0.06 4.08
N GLY A 3 11.48 -0.37 2.83
CA GLY A 3 10.20 -1.00 2.49
C GLY A 3 10.12 -2.53 2.65
N LYS A 4 11.16 -3.21 3.17
CA LYS A 4 11.11 -4.67 3.36
C LYS A 4 10.18 -5.05 4.52
N LEU A 5 10.25 -4.32 5.64
CA LEU A 5 9.42 -4.58 6.82
C LEU A 5 7.93 -4.32 6.53
N GLU A 6 7.64 -3.23 5.82
CA GLU A 6 6.29 -2.89 5.40
C GLU A 6 5.68 -3.94 4.47
N ARG A 7 6.45 -4.50 3.53
CA ARG A 7 5.97 -5.60 2.68
C ARG A 7 5.63 -6.85 3.50
N VAL A 8 6.44 -7.19 4.51
CA VAL A 8 6.12 -8.29 5.44
C VAL A 8 4.85 -7.99 6.22
N LEU A 9 4.70 -6.76 6.72
CA LEU A 9 3.53 -6.33 7.48
C LEU A 9 2.25 -6.34 6.63
N ILE A 10 2.30 -5.83 5.40
CA ILE A 10 1.19 -5.85 4.44
C ILE A 10 0.81 -7.31 4.12
N VAL A 11 1.77 -8.21 3.91
CA VAL A 11 1.48 -9.63 3.66
C VAL A 11 0.75 -10.27 4.85
N ILE A 12 1.20 -10.04 6.08
CA ILE A 12 0.54 -10.57 7.29
C ILE A 12 -0.89 -10.02 7.41
N LEU A 13 -1.10 -8.73 7.17
CA LEU A 13 -2.42 -8.10 7.25
C LEU A 13 -3.36 -8.58 6.14
N LEU A 14 -2.82 -8.81 4.94
CA LEU A 14 -3.58 -9.34 3.81
C LEU A 14 -4.03 -10.79 4.07
N LEU A 15 -3.19 -11.62 4.70
CA LEU A 15 -3.56 -12.98 5.14
C LEU A 15 -4.69 -13.00 6.17
N GLN A 16 -4.83 -11.93 6.95
CA GLN A 16 -5.90 -11.76 7.94
C GLN A 16 -7.14 -11.05 7.36
N SER A 17 -7.15 -10.75 6.06
CA SER A 17 -8.20 -9.95 5.39
C SER A 17 -8.43 -8.58 6.04
N GLN A 18 -7.43 -8.03 6.73
CA GLN A 18 -7.51 -6.75 7.46
C GLN A 18 -7.11 -5.59 6.53
N TYR A 19 -7.98 -5.27 5.57
CA TYR A 19 -7.70 -4.25 4.55
C TYR A 19 -7.55 -2.83 5.12
N GLU A 20 -8.29 -2.50 6.19
CA GLU A 20 -8.19 -1.19 6.84
C GLU A 20 -6.82 -0.95 7.48
N ALA A 21 -6.25 -1.99 8.11
CA ALA A 21 -4.93 -1.94 8.72
C ALA A 21 -3.83 -1.70 7.68
N ILE A 22 -4.00 -2.20 6.45
CA ILE A 22 -3.08 -1.92 5.33
C ILE A 22 -3.08 -0.42 5.01
N GLY A 23 -4.26 0.22 4.98
CA GLY A 23 -4.38 1.66 4.81
C GLY A 23 -3.63 2.45 5.90
N PHE A 24 -3.72 1.98 7.15
CA PHE A 24 -2.99 2.59 8.27
C PHE A 24 -1.47 2.48 8.13
N VAL A 25 -0.97 1.32 7.69
CA VAL A 25 0.47 1.09 7.44
C VAL A 25 1.00 2.00 6.32
N LEU A 26 0.23 2.17 5.24
CA LEU A 26 0.56 3.07 4.14
C LEU A 26 0.56 4.55 4.57
N ALA A 27 -0.39 4.95 5.41
CA ALA A 27 -0.43 6.30 5.99
C ALA A 27 0.79 6.54 6.89
N ALA A 28 1.09 5.60 7.80
CA ALA A 28 2.25 5.67 8.68
C ALA A 28 3.58 5.77 7.91
N LYS A 29 3.72 5.02 6.80
CA LYS A 29 4.88 5.12 5.89
C LYS A 29 5.00 6.53 5.28
N SER A 30 3.89 7.10 4.85
CA SER A 30 3.85 8.43 4.23
C SER A 30 4.24 9.52 5.24
N ILE A 31 3.79 9.41 6.49
CA ILE A 31 4.18 10.30 7.59
C ILE A 31 5.68 10.15 7.89
N ALA A 32 6.20 8.93 7.98
CA ALA A 32 7.61 8.66 8.24
C ALA A 32 8.56 9.23 7.16
N ARG A 33 8.06 9.42 5.93
CA ARG A 33 8.80 10.00 4.80
C ARG A 33 8.34 11.40 4.42
N PHE A 34 7.55 12.06 5.25
CA PHE A 34 6.96 13.37 4.93
C PHE A 34 8.01 14.39 4.45
N ARG A 35 9.15 14.50 5.13
CA ARG A 35 10.28 15.39 4.72
C ARG A 35 10.94 15.02 3.39
N GLN A 36 10.84 13.77 2.95
CA GLN A 36 11.37 13.33 1.65
C GLN A 36 10.36 13.58 0.52
N LEU A 37 9.08 13.78 0.85
CA LEU A 37 8.05 14.15 -0.11
C LEU A 37 8.13 15.62 -0.55
N ASP A 38 8.99 16.44 0.08
CA ASP A 38 9.32 17.79 -0.41
C ASP A 38 10.08 17.75 -1.74
N ASP A 39 10.79 16.65 -2.03
CA ASP A 39 11.34 16.39 -3.36
C ASP A 39 10.22 15.92 -4.29
N LYS A 40 9.85 16.79 -5.22
CA LYS A 40 8.76 16.57 -6.19
C LYS A 40 8.93 15.28 -6.99
N GLU A 41 10.15 14.99 -7.43
CA GLU A 41 10.42 13.83 -8.29
C GLU A 41 10.30 12.52 -7.50
N PHE A 42 10.71 12.55 -6.23
CA PHE A 42 10.53 11.45 -5.30
C PHE A 42 9.06 11.26 -4.93
N ALA A 43 8.34 12.35 -4.63
CA ALA A 43 6.95 12.33 -4.24
C ALA A 43 6.05 11.73 -5.34
N GLU A 44 6.27 12.11 -6.60
CA GLU A 44 5.51 11.55 -7.73
C GLU A 44 5.77 10.05 -7.89
N LYS A 45 7.04 9.62 -7.91
CA LYS A 45 7.38 8.18 -8.00
C LYS A 45 6.81 7.39 -6.82
N TYR A 46 6.86 7.94 -5.61
CA TYR A 46 6.32 7.33 -4.41
C TYR A 46 4.79 7.21 -4.46
N LEU A 47 4.10 8.28 -4.83
CA LEU A 47 2.64 8.35 -4.86
C LEU A 47 2.08 7.45 -5.96
N VAL A 48 2.60 7.56 -7.18
CA VAL A 48 2.17 6.74 -8.32
C VAL A 48 2.43 5.26 -8.03
N GLY A 49 3.60 4.90 -7.49
CA GLY A 49 3.92 3.51 -7.16
C GLY A 49 3.03 2.93 -6.04
N THR A 50 2.72 3.72 -5.02
CA THR A 50 1.88 3.28 -3.90
C THR A 50 0.41 3.16 -4.30
N LEU A 51 -0.15 4.17 -4.97
CA LEU A 51 -1.54 4.15 -5.43
C LEU A 51 -1.79 3.07 -6.49
N ALA A 52 -0.88 2.88 -7.45
CA ALA A 52 -1.01 1.81 -8.44
C ALA A 52 -1.04 0.43 -7.77
N SER A 53 -0.21 0.20 -6.75
CA SER A 53 -0.19 -1.08 -6.01
C SER A 53 -1.51 -1.31 -5.26
N VAL A 54 -2.08 -0.27 -4.64
CA VAL A 54 -3.38 -0.34 -3.95
C VAL A 54 -4.51 -0.59 -4.94
N LEU A 55 -4.53 0.12 -6.07
CA LEU A 55 -5.51 -0.07 -7.14
C LEU A 55 -5.51 -1.49 -7.68
N LEU A 56 -4.34 -2.06 -7.93
CA LEU A 56 -4.21 -3.47 -8.37
C LEU A 56 -4.72 -4.44 -7.31
N ALA A 57 -4.40 -4.21 -6.03
CA ALA A 57 -4.89 -5.05 -4.93
C ALA A 57 -6.43 -4.99 -4.79
N LEU A 58 -7.02 -3.79 -4.91
CA LEU A 58 -8.48 -3.61 -4.88
C LEU A 58 -9.15 -4.27 -6.09
N GLY A 59 -8.62 -4.06 -7.31
CA GLY A 59 -9.13 -4.67 -8.53
C GLY A 59 -9.07 -6.21 -8.47
N ALA A 60 -7.95 -6.78 -8.01
CA ALA A 60 -7.81 -8.22 -7.82
C ALA A 60 -8.79 -8.77 -6.78
N THR A 61 -9.01 -8.05 -5.68
CA THR A 61 -9.94 -8.46 -4.62
C THR A 61 -11.39 -8.42 -5.10
N LEU A 62 -11.79 -7.38 -5.84
CA LEU A 62 -13.12 -7.28 -6.47
C LEU A 62 -13.34 -8.43 -7.46
N LEU A 63 -12.41 -8.66 -8.37
CA LEU A 63 -12.50 -9.76 -9.35
C LEU A 63 -12.62 -11.13 -8.68
N LEU A 64 -11.86 -11.40 -7.61
CA LEU A 64 -11.95 -12.65 -6.87
C LEU A 64 -13.29 -12.79 -6.13
N LYS A 65 -13.82 -11.70 -5.59
CA LYS A 65 -15.11 -11.70 -4.89
C LYS A 65 -16.28 -11.92 -5.86
N ASP A 66 -16.20 -11.34 -7.05
CA ASP A 66 -17.19 -11.53 -8.11
C ASP A 66 -17.13 -12.95 -8.72
N PHE A 67 -15.96 -13.60 -8.71
CA PHE A 67 -15.80 -14.98 -9.20
C PHE A 67 -16.19 -16.04 -8.16
N ALA A 68 -16.22 -15.68 -6.87
CA ALA A 68 -16.55 -16.56 -5.75
C ALA A 68 -18.05 -16.54 -5.38
N LEU A 69 -18.90 -15.88 -6.18
CA LEU A 69 -20.33 -15.68 -5.98
C LEU A 69 -21.18 -16.36 -7.07
#